data_AF-A0A835Y3M5-F1
#
_entry.id   AF-A0A835Y3M5-F1
#
_cell.length_a   1.000
_cell.length_b   1.000
_cell.length_c   1.000
_cell.angle_alpha   90.00
_cell.angle_beta   90.00
_cell.angle_gamma   90.00
#
_symmetry.space_group_name_H-M   'P 1'
#
loop_
_entity.id
_entity.type
_entity.pdbx_description
1 polymer ?
#
loop_
_entity_poly.entity_id
_entity_poly.type
_entity_poly.pdbx_seq_one_letter_code
_entity_poly.pdbx_strand_id
1 'polypeptide(L)'
;MMPKASATESLSNHTRLEKSWSHVGIPDREGQMRKGFVPSLAGIFIVILGLFFGLVQYTEVGENAMDQVHRYYTYFIDVQIMIFVGFGFLMTFMRRYSLGAVSLNYFGSALMMLEAILVIGATQQGFWNQKASKIQIDIELLIDCSFCAGSGMIAFGAIIGKASPTQLLWLLVWQVPLYALNQHLVIYTFKALDMGGTIVIHLFGAYYGLAASLMLSRRQPLHGLDHPKNSSAYLNDVFSMVGTLFLWIYWPSFNGALASVAPESLETATDAQKMSQFLCIVNTLLSLLGAVLSVFATSALVTGRISMLHVQNSTLAGGVAMGAACTLRMTPGGALCVGLFAGCVSTLGFSFLTPFLDRTIGLGDTCGVHNLHGIPAILGTLVAGLASLGQHSDYLMYGTGREQLGWEVLAGVVTLAIAISGGLLGAWVVTALNLTRAEDMAVPELFDDGPWWEGQRVEPLPVSSSVHVMGGATRRDGTTHRSNADRSRAGGSATSHHGLRRPEGALALALTAAGVPADPSNTGAAAAFATNHAVHGVALYIHAPGSGAFTPLPAPGAPAAPPPDAPLFASQRDSEPRPVQPMGVDQGGVDRV
;
A
#
# COMPACT_ATOMS: atom_id res chain seq x y z
N MET A 1 50.71 -27.33 -44.27
CA MET A 1 50.51 -27.02 -42.84
C MET A 1 50.03 -25.59 -42.73
N MET A 2 48.73 -25.38 -42.48
CA MET A 2 48.19 -24.07 -42.09
C MET A 2 48.24 -23.95 -40.56
N PRO A 3 48.61 -22.79 -39.98
CA PRO A 3 48.34 -22.55 -38.57
C PRO A 3 46.90 -22.09 -38.39
N LYS A 4 46.16 -22.77 -37.52
CA LYS A 4 44.86 -22.33 -37.00
C LYS A 4 45.06 -21.08 -36.14
N ALA A 5 44.47 -19.96 -36.53
CA ALA A 5 44.31 -18.80 -35.65
C ALA A 5 43.18 -19.08 -34.64
N SER A 6 43.48 -18.94 -33.35
CA SER A 6 42.55 -19.12 -32.23
C SER A 6 41.56 -17.96 -32.15
N ALA A 7 40.35 -18.17 -32.64
CA ALA A 7 39.23 -17.23 -32.54
C ALA A 7 38.50 -17.31 -31.17
N THR A 8 39.22 -17.56 -30.07
CA THR A 8 38.62 -17.78 -28.74
C THR A 8 39.01 -16.77 -27.67
N GLU A 9 39.92 -15.83 -27.93
CA GLU A 9 40.35 -14.84 -26.92
C GLU A 9 39.82 -13.42 -27.09
N SER A 10 39.18 -13.05 -28.20
CA SER A 10 38.69 -11.66 -28.39
C SER A 10 37.25 -11.42 -27.92
N LEU A 11 36.44 -12.46 -27.70
CA LEU A 11 35.04 -12.34 -27.26
C LEU A 11 34.88 -12.15 -25.74
N SER A 12 35.90 -12.48 -24.93
CA SER A 12 35.86 -12.33 -23.47
C SER A 12 36.29 -10.93 -22.98
N ASN A 13 37.03 -10.18 -23.79
CA ASN A 13 37.51 -8.85 -23.40
C ASN A 13 36.53 -7.72 -23.74
N HIS A 14 35.73 -7.85 -24.80
CA HIS A 14 34.69 -6.86 -25.12
C HIS A 14 33.54 -6.85 -24.09
N THR A 15 33.21 -8.00 -23.50
CA THR A 15 32.17 -8.12 -22.45
C THR A 15 32.63 -7.60 -21.08
N ARG A 16 33.93 -7.53 -20.83
CA ARG A 16 34.50 -7.07 -19.55
C ARG A 16 34.64 -5.54 -19.48
N LEU A 17 34.92 -4.91 -20.62
CA LEU A 17 35.09 -3.45 -20.71
C LEU A 17 33.75 -2.70 -20.61
N GLU A 18 32.63 -3.29 -21.05
CA GLU A 18 31.30 -2.68 -20.91
C GLU A 18 30.75 -2.74 -19.47
N LYS A 19 31.27 -3.62 -18.61
CA LYS A 19 30.78 -3.82 -17.23
C LYS A 19 31.57 -3.06 -16.17
N SER A 20 32.75 -2.53 -16.51
CA SER A 20 33.62 -1.83 -15.55
C SER A 20 33.26 -0.34 -15.46
N TRP A 21 32.26 0.01 -14.64
CA TRP A 21 31.78 1.39 -14.41
C TRP A 21 32.76 2.32 -13.67
N SER A 22 33.95 1.82 -13.34
CA SER A 22 35.03 2.57 -12.69
C SER A 22 35.47 3.82 -13.48
N HIS A 23 35.27 3.84 -14.80
CA HIS A 23 35.62 4.98 -15.67
C HIS A 23 34.68 6.19 -15.52
N VAL A 24 33.50 6.03 -14.90
CA VAL A 24 32.55 7.11 -14.59
C VAL A 24 32.53 7.44 -13.09
N GLY A 25 33.43 6.83 -12.30
CA GLY A 25 33.49 7.03 -10.85
C GLY A 25 32.34 6.37 -10.07
N ILE A 26 31.58 5.47 -10.70
CA ILE A 26 30.50 4.71 -10.05
C ILE A 26 31.09 3.43 -9.43
N PRO A 27 30.74 3.08 -8.17
CA PRO A 27 31.22 1.86 -7.52
C PRO A 27 30.86 0.57 -8.28
N ASP A 28 31.66 -0.50 -8.08
CA ASP A 28 31.33 -1.83 -8.60
C ASP A 28 30.14 -2.44 -7.84
N ARG A 29 28.93 -2.28 -8.41
CA ARG A 29 27.68 -2.79 -7.85
C ARG A 29 27.55 -4.31 -7.94
N GLU A 30 28.21 -4.96 -8.90
CA GLU A 30 28.22 -6.43 -8.99
C GLU A 30 28.98 -7.03 -7.80
N GLY A 31 30.17 -6.49 -7.51
CA GLY A 31 30.95 -6.87 -6.33
C GLY A 31 30.20 -6.61 -5.02
N GLN A 32 29.43 -5.52 -4.94
CA GLN A 32 28.60 -5.21 -3.77
C GLN A 32 27.48 -6.24 -3.57
N MET A 33 26.73 -6.60 -4.62
CA MET A 33 25.66 -7.60 -4.53
C MET A 33 26.20 -8.95 -4.03
N ARG A 34 27.36 -9.38 -4.54
CA ARG A 34 28.01 -10.64 -4.14
C ARG A 34 28.53 -10.63 -2.70
N LYS A 35 28.91 -9.48 -2.15
CA LYS A 35 29.50 -9.36 -0.81
C LYS A 35 28.53 -8.90 0.28
N GLY A 36 27.45 -8.22 -0.09
CA GLY A 36 26.43 -7.71 0.83
C GLY A 36 25.12 -8.49 0.71
N PHE A 37 24.44 -8.35 -0.43
CA PHE A 37 23.07 -8.85 -0.60
C PHE A 37 22.99 -10.38 -0.51
N VAL A 38 23.80 -11.07 -1.32
CA VAL A 38 23.79 -12.55 -1.41
C VAL A 38 24.07 -13.22 -0.06
N PRO A 39 25.16 -12.91 0.68
CA PRO A 39 25.39 -13.54 1.97
C PRO A 39 24.36 -13.15 3.02
N SER A 40 23.83 -11.92 3.00
CA SER A 40 22.75 -11.51 3.91
C SER A 40 21.50 -12.35 3.69
N LEU A 41 21.07 -12.48 2.43
CA LEU A 41 19.91 -13.28 2.05
C LEU A 41 20.11 -14.76 2.37
N ALA A 42 21.29 -15.32 2.06
CA ALA A 42 21.59 -16.71 2.40
C ALA A 42 21.55 -16.97 3.91
N GLY A 43 22.11 -16.06 4.71
CA GLY A 43 22.08 -16.13 6.18
C GLY A 43 20.66 -16.09 6.73
N ILE A 44 19.86 -15.11 6.28
CA ILE A 44 18.45 -14.98 6.68
C ILE A 44 17.66 -16.23 6.27
N PHE A 45 17.83 -16.71 5.04
CA PHE A 45 17.14 -17.89 4.54
C PHE A 45 17.47 -19.16 5.32
N ILE A 46 18.75 -19.39 5.67
CA ILE A 46 19.17 -20.53 6.49
C ILE A 46 18.51 -20.47 7.88
N VAL A 47 18.47 -19.29 8.50
CA VAL A 47 17.83 -19.09 9.80
C VAL A 47 16.33 -19.36 9.72
N ILE A 48 15.63 -18.74 8.75
CA ILE A 48 14.21 -18.96 8.53
C ILE A 48 13.94 -20.46 8.29
N LEU A 49 14.68 -21.11 7.40
CA LEU A 49 14.50 -22.52 7.09
C LEU A 49 14.68 -23.41 8.34
N GLY A 50 15.72 -23.16 9.13
CA GLY A 50 15.95 -23.87 10.38
C GLY A 50 14.83 -23.69 11.39
N LEU A 51 14.31 -22.46 11.53
CA LEU A 51 13.18 -22.14 12.40
C LEU A 51 11.87 -22.76 11.89
N PHE A 52 11.65 -22.83 10.58
CA PHE A 52 10.48 -23.51 10.00
C PHE A 52 10.48 -25.01 10.35
N PHE A 53 11.61 -25.71 10.12
CA PHE A 53 11.72 -27.12 10.54
C PHE A 53 11.58 -27.30 12.06
N GLY A 54 12.12 -26.37 12.83
CA GLY A 54 12.16 -26.44 14.28
C GLY A 54 10.86 -26.09 14.97
N LEU A 55 10.08 -25.14 14.45
CA LEU A 55 9.01 -24.46 15.20
C LEU A 55 7.65 -24.48 14.50
N VAL A 56 7.57 -24.76 13.20
CA VAL A 56 6.34 -24.58 12.43
C VAL A 56 5.76 -25.93 12.02
N GLN A 57 4.43 -26.04 12.01
CA GLN A 57 3.70 -27.18 11.49
C GLN A 57 2.38 -26.72 10.85
N TYR A 58 1.82 -27.56 9.98
CA TYR A 58 0.45 -27.33 9.51
C TYR A 58 -0.52 -27.55 10.65
N THR A 59 -1.58 -26.74 10.69
CA THR A 59 -2.72 -27.01 11.57
C THR A 59 -3.16 -28.46 11.38
N GLU A 60 -3.22 -29.22 12.47
CA GLU A 60 -3.67 -30.61 12.41
C GLU A 60 -5.03 -30.64 11.72
N VAL A 61 -5.19 -31.56 10.77
CA VAL A 61 -6.40 -31.71 9.95
C VAL A 61 -7.54 -32.20 10.83
N GLY A 62 -8.07 -31.31 11.67
CA GLY A 62 -9.39 -31.42 12.26
C GLY A 62 -10.44 -30.97 11.24
N GLU A 63 -11.72 -31.18 11.58
CA GLU A 63 -12.90 -30.95 10.73
C GLU A 63 -13.06 -29.52 10.15
N ASN A 64 -12.11 -28.60 10.39
CA ASN A 64 -12.18 -27.16 10.09
C ASN A 64 -11.36 -26.69 8.87
N ALA A 65 -10.57 -27.54 8.21
CA ALA A 65 -9.74 -27.10 7.06
C ALA A 65 -10.59 -26.61 5.87
N MET A 66 -11.70 -27.30 5.57
CA MET A 66 -12.63 -26.90 4.51
C MET A 66 -13.37 -25.60 4.86
N ASP A 67 -13.70 -25.40 6.13
CA ASP A 67 -14.32 -24.16 6.61
C ASP A 67 -13.38 -22.96 6.42
N GLN A 68 -12.10 -23.10 6.80
CA GLN A 68 -11.11 -22.05 6.56
C GLN A 68 -10.99 -21.69 5.08
N VAL A 69 -10.96 -22.69 4.19
CA VAL A 69 -10.90 -22.45 2.74
C VAL A 69 -12.15 -21.70 2.27
N HIS A 70 -13.35 -22.15 2.64
CA HIS A 70 -14.59 -21.49 2.23
C HIS A 70 -14.71 -20.06 2.77
N ARG A 71 -14.22 -19.81 3.97
CA ARG A 71 -14.38 -18.54 4.67
C ARG A 71 -13.33 -17.52 4.27
N TYR A 72 -12.08 -17.92 4.11
CA TYR A 72 -10.96 -16.99 4.00
C TYR A 72 -10.22 -17.04 2.68
N TYR A 73 -10.28 -18.12 1.90
CA TYR A 73 -9.42 -18.26 0.72
C TYR A 73 -9.59 -17.12 -0.29
N THR A 74 -10.83 -16.69 -0.55
CA THR A 74 -11.09 -15.55 -1.45
C THR A 74 -10.48 -14.26 -0.92
N TYR A 75 -10.70 -13.94 0.37
CA TYR A 75 -10.11 -12.76 1.00
C TYR A 75 -8.58 -12.83 1.01
N PHE A 76 -8.01 -14.01 1.26
CA PHE A 76 -6.57 -14.24 1.18
C PHE A 76 -6.05 -13.92 -0.22
N ILE A 77 -6.66 -14.45 -1.28
CA ILE A 77 -6.25 -14.15 -2.66
C ILE A 77 -6.38 -12.65 -2.97
N ASP A 78 -7.48 -12.01 -2.57
CA ASP A 78 -7.68 -10.58 -2.77
C ASP A 78 -6.56 -9.75 -2.10
N VAL A 79 -6.22 -10.07 -0.85
CA VAL A 79 -5.11 -9.42 -0.12
C VAL A 79 -3.78 -9.71 -0.81
N GLN A 80 -3.52 -10.94 -1.25
CA GLN A 80 -2.30 -11.29 -1.99
C GLN A 80 -2.17 -10.45 -3.28
N ILE A 81 -3.27 -10.26 -4.02
CA ILE A 81 -3.25 -9.43 -5.22
C ILE A 81 -2.92 -7.97 -4.86
N MET A 82 -3.47 -7.44 -3.77
CA MET A 82 -3.10 -6.10 -3.29
C MET A 82 -1.61 -5.98 -2.97
N ILE A 83 -1.02 -6.97 -2.30
CA ILE A 83 0.39 -6.94 -1.91
C ILE A 83 1.33 -7.06 -3.12
N PHE A 84 1.10 -8.05 -3.97
CA PHE A 84 2.04 -8.37 -5.06
C PHE A 84 1.79 -7.56 -6.33
N VAL A 85 0.53 -7.31 -6.69
CA VAL A 85 0.17 -6.55 -7.90
C VAL A 85 -0.14 -5.10 -7.56
N GLY A 86 -0.96 -4.87 -6.53
CA GLY A 86 -1.40 -3.53 -6.12
C GLY A 86 -0.23 -2.59 -5.81
N PHE A 87 0.48 -2.86 -4.71
CA PHE A 87 1.68 -2.09 -4.35
C PHE A 87 2.77 -2.16 -5.42
N GLY A 88 3.04 -3.37 -5.93
CA GLY A 88 4.09 -3.61 -6.93
C GLY A 88 3.96 -2.71 -8.16
N PHE A 89 2.77 -2.66 -8.78
CA PHE A 89 2.53 -1.80 -9.93
C PHE A 89 2.33 -0.34 -9.56
N LEU A 90 1.69 0.00 -8.45
CA LEU A 90 1.52 1.41 -8.02
C LEU A 90 2.86 2.14 -8.00
N MET A 91 3.91 1.48 -7.50
CA MET A 91 5.25 2.05 -7.40
C MET A 91 6.04 2.12 -8.74
N THR A 92 5.49 1.60 -9.85
CA THR A 92 6.16 1.63 -11.17
C THR A 92 6.06 2.98 -11.89
N PHE A 93 5.44 3.99 -11.27
CA PHE A 93 5.27 5.33 -11.83
C PHE A 93 6.61 5.96 -12.25
N MET A 94 7.71 5.65 -11.55
CA MET A 94 9.05 6.15 -11.87
C MET A 94 9.56 5.58 -13.19
N ARG A 95 9.90 6.48 -14.13
CA ARG A 95 10.34 6.13 -15.49
C ARG A 95 11.54 5.17 -15.54
N ARG A 96 12.42 5.25 -14.54
CA ARG A 96 13.72 4.56 -14.53
C ARG A 96 13.89 3.54 -13.40
N TYR A 97 12.84 3.25 -12.65
CA TYR A 97 12.89 2.35 -11.49
C TYR A 97 11.75 1.32 -11.47
N SER A 98 11.15 0.99 -12.62
CA SER A 98 9.99 0.09 -12.68
C SER A 98 10.36 -1.36 -12.37
N LEU A 99 11.56 -1.82 -12.76
CA LEU A 99 12.01 -3.19 -12.47
C LEU A 99 12.25 -3.36 -10.97
N GLY A 100 12.95 -2.41 -10.37
CA GLY A 100 13.18 -2.32 -8.93
C GLY A 100 11.87 -2.27 -8.17
N ALA A 101 10.93 -1.40 -8.57
CA ALA A 101 9.63 -1.27 -7.92
C ALA A 101 8.88 -2.61 -7.84
N VAL A 102 8.62 -3.26 -8.97
CA VAL A 102 7.79 -4.47 -8.99
C VAL A 102 8.53 -5.70 -8.41
N SER A 103 9.82 -5.85 -8.71
CA SER A 103 10.55 -7.06 -8.36
C SER A 103 11.04 -7.04 -6.92
N LEU A 104 11.46 -5.88 -6.40
CA LEU A 104 11.81 -5.76 -4.98
C LEU A 104 10.57 -5.77 -4.09
N ASN A 105 9.42 -5.28 -4.58
CA ASN A 105 8.13 -5.50 -3.92
C ASN A 105 7.82 -6.99 -3.80
N TYR A 106 7.95 -7.75 -4.91
CA TYR A 106 7.70 -9.19 -4.92
C TYR A 106 8.63 -9.92 -3.94
N PHE A 107 9.94 -9.68 -4.06
CA PHE A 107 10.94 -10.28 -3.18
C PHE A 107 10.72 -9.91 -1.70
N GLY A 108 10.57 -8.62 -1.41
CA GLY A 108 10.42 -8.11 -0.05
C GLY A 108 9.16 -8.63 0.63
N SER A 109 8.04 -8.67 -0.10
CA SER A 109 6.77 -9.20 0.41
C SER A 109 6.88 -10.68 0.74
N ALA A 110 7.47 -11.49 -0.14
CA ALA A 110 7.67 -12.92 0.10
C ALA A 110 8.56 -13.17 1.33
N LEU A 111 9.65 -12.42 1.47
CA LEU A 111 10.53 -12.52 2.62
C LEU A 111 9.81 -12.16 3.93
N MET A 112 9.11 -11.03 3.95
CA MET A 112 8.40 -10.57 5.14
C MET A 112 7.32 -11.55 5.56
N MET A 113 6.59 -12.15 4.62
CA MET A 113 5.60 -13.18 4.94
C MET A 113 6.24 -14.39 5.63
N LEU A 114 7.39 -14.87 5.14
CA LEU A 114 8.10 -16.00 5.76
C LEU A 114 8.51 -15.69 7.21
N GLU A 115 9.06 -14.50 7.45
CA GLU A 115 9.42 -14.08 8.80
C GLU A 115 8.18 -13.83 9.67
N ALA A 116 7.13 -13.23 9.12
CA ALA A 116 5.89 -12.94 9.83
C ALA A 116 5.21 -14.22 10.32
N ILE A 117 5.24 -15.32 9.56
CA ILE A 117 4.71 -16.62 10.02
C ILE A 117 5.37 -17.02 11.35
N LEU A 118 6.68 -16.82 11.47
CA LEU A 118 7.42 -17.14 12.68
C LEU A 118 7.08 -16.18 13.83
N VAL A 119 7.13 -14.87 13.57
CA VAL A 119 7.04 -13.88 14.63
C VAL A 119 5.59 -13.61 15.05
N ILE A 120 4.70 -13.34 14.09
CA ILE A 120 3.27 -13.11 14.36
C ILE A 120 2.64 -14.39 14.88
N GLY A 121 2.89 -15.53 14.23
CA GLY A 121 2.37 -16.83 14.66
C GLY A 121 2.76 -17.15 16.11
N ALA A 122 4.03 -16.92 16.48
CA ALA A 122 4.45 -17.11 17.87
C ALA A 122 3.78 -16.12 18.86
N THR A 123 3.48 -14.88 18.44
CA THR A 123 2.85 -13.88 19.32
C THR A 123 1.37 -14.18 19.55
N GLN A 124 0.65 -14.55 18.50
CA GLN A 124 -0.79 -14.78 18.51
C GLN A 124 -1.14 -16.12 19.17
N GLN A 125 -0.34 -17.17 18.92
CA GLN A 125 -0.63 -18.53 19.40
C GLN A 125 -0.05 -18.81 20.79
N GLY A 126 0.45 -17.77 21.48
CA GLY A 126 0.95 -17.89 22.85
C GLY A 126 2.18 -18.79 22.98
N PHE A 127 2.98 -18.92 21.92
CA PHE A 127 4.20 -19.72 21.87
C PHE A 127 5.20 -19.26 22.95
N TRP A 128 5.39 -17.94 23.10
CA TRP A 128 6.26 -17.37 24.14
C TRP A 128 5.72 -17.56 25.57
N ASN A 129 4.41 -17.76 25.72
CA ASN A 129 3.77 -18.04 27.01
C ASN A 129 3.60 -19.55 27.26
N GLN A 130 4.30 -20.40 26.49
CA GLN A 130 4.28 -21.87 26.54
C GLN A 130 2.88 -22.51 26.43
N LYS A 131 1.92 -21.80 25.82
CA LYS A 131 0.58 -22.35 25.54
C LYS A 131 0.57 -23.24 24.30
N ALA A 132 1.56 -23.07 23.42
CA ALA A 132 1.75 -23.87 22.22
C ALA A 132 3.22 -24.31 22.13
N SER A 133 3.46 -25.54 21.65
CA SER A 133 4.80 -26.11 21.42
C SER A 133 5.31 -25.89 20.00
N LYS A 134 4.42 -25.52 19.07
CA LYS A 134 4.66 -25.28 17.65
C LYS A 134 3.72 -24.18 17.14
N ILE A 135 4.15 -23.48 16.10
CA ILE A 135 3.36 -22.50 15.36
C ILE A 135 2.55 -23.24 14.30
N GLN A 136 1.23 -23.08 14.34
CA GLN A 136 0.28 -23.64 13.40
C GLN A 136 0.11 -22.71 12.21
N ILE A 137 0.24 -23.23 10.99
CA ILE A 137 -0.13 -22.48 9.79
C ILE A 137 -1.61 -22.70 9.48
N ASP A 138 -2.36 -21.61 9.44
CA ASP A 138 -3.74 -21.51 8.95
C ASP A 138 -3.89 -20.29 8.02
N ILE A 139 -5.03 -20.18 7.32
CA ILE A 139 -5.25 -19.08 6.36
C ILE A 139 -5.36 -17.71 7.05
N GLU A 140 -5.87 -17.65 8.28
CA GLU A 140 -5.96 -16.41 9.06
C GLU A 140 -4.57 -15.83 9.35
N LEU A 141 -3.64 -16.66 9.83
CA LEU A 141 -2.25 -16.28 10.03
C LEU A 141 -1.61 -15.84 8.71
N LEU A 142 -1.88 -16.53 7.61
CA LEU A 142 -1.36 -16.14 6.31
C LEU A 142 -1.88 -14.77 5.85
N ILE A 143 -3.14 -14.44 6.12
CA ILE A 143 -3.71 -13.09 5.88
C ILE A 143 -2.98 -12.05 6.74
N ASP A 144 -2.77 -12.31 8.03
CA ASP A 144 -2.02 -11.42 8.92
C ASP A 144 -0.57 -11.22 8.47
N CYS A 145 0.07 -12.28 7.95
CA CYS A 145 1.41 -12.19 7.37
C CYS A 145 1.43 -11.32 6.10
N SER A 146 0.38 -11.40 5.27
CA SER A 146 0.21 -10.52 4.11
C SER A 146 -0.04 -9.07 4.53
N PHE A 147 -0.76 -8.81 5.63
CA PHE A 147 -0.92 -7.47 6.21
C PHE A 147 0.42 -6.89 6.70
N CYS A 148 1.25 -7.70 7.36
CA CYS A 148 2.62 -7.31 7.73
C CYS A 148 3.45 -6.94 6.50
N ALA A 149 3.41 -7.77 5.45
CA ALA A 149 4.09 -7.48 4.18
C ALA A 149 3.55 -6.18 3.54
N GLY A 150 2.24 -5.95 3.57
CA GLY A 150 1.63 -4.70 3.12
C GLY A 150 2.14 -3.48 3.88
N SER A 151 2.27 -3.56 5.21
CA SER A 151 2.90 -2.52 6.02
C SER A 151 4.36 -2.27 5.59
N GLY A 152 5.09 -3.33 5.24
CA GLY A 152 6.43 -3.25 4.67
C GLY A 152 6.47 -2.56 3.32
N MET A 153 5.49 -2.80 2.45
CA MET A 153 5.44 -2.17 1.13
C MET A 153 5.07 -0.69 1.21
N ILE A 154 4.32 -0.29 2.23
CA ILE A 154 4.15 1.13 2.59
C ILE A 154 5.50 1.73 2.98
N ALA A 155 6.27 1.07 3.84
CA ALA A 155 7.59 1.56 4.23
C ALA A 155 8.56 1.62 3.04
N PHE A 156 8.53 0.61 2.17
CA PHE A 156 9.30 0.58 0.93
C PHE A 156 8.97 1.78 0.05
N GLY A 157 7.69 2.16 -0.10
CA GLY A 157 7.28 3.34 -0.85
C GLY A 157 7.92 4.65 -0.37
N ALA A 158 8.30 4.76 0.91
CA ALA A 158 9.06 5.92 1.41
C ALA A 158 10.52 5.90 0.94
N ILE A 159 11.19 4.73 0.93
CA ILE A 159 12.63 4.58 0.69
C ILE A 159 13.00 4.14 -0.74
N ILE A 160 11.99 3.80 -1.56
CA ILE A 160 12.16 3.31 -2.92
C ILE A 160 12.97 4.29 -3.77
N GLY A 161 13.88 3.74 -4.58
CA GLY A 161 14.80 4.51 -5.42
C GLY A 161 15.99 5.12 -4.66
N LYS A 162 16.07 4.96 -3.33
CA LYS A 162 17.11 5.56 -2.47
C LYS A 162 17.88 4.55 -1.63
N ALA A 163 17.27 3.41 -1.33
CA ALA A 163 17.93 2.30 -0.65
C ALA A 163 18.53 1.31 -1.64
N SER A 164 19.72 0.78 -1.33
CA SER A 164 20.26 -0.39 -2.02
C SER A 164 19.45 -1.66 -1.68
N PRO A 165 19.50 -2.72 -2.50
CA PRO A 165 18.80 -3.98 -2.21
C PRO A 165 19.15 -4.59 -0.85
N THR A 166 20.41 -4.46 -0.39
CA THR A 166 20.83 -4.94 0.94
C THR A 166 20.23 -4.11 2.07
N GLN A 167 20.19 -2.78 1.93
CA GLN A 167 19.55 -1.92 2.93
C GLN A 167 18.05 -2.20 3.02
N LEU A 168 17.38 -2.34 1.87
CA LEU A 168 15.97 -2.71 1.81
C LEU A 168 15.73 -4.06 2.51
N LEU A 169 16.53 -5.08 2.18
CA LEU A 169 16.46 -6.41 2.80
C LEU A 169 16.45 -6.34 4.32
N TRP A 170 17.45 -5.68 4.92
CA TRP A 170 17.57 -5.61 6.38
C TRP A 170 16.53 -4.70 7.03
N LEU A 171 16.11 -3.62 6.36
CA LEU A 171 15.03 -2.76 6.85
C LEU A 171 13.69 -3.47 6.90
N LEU A 172 13.39 -4.31 5.91
CA LEU A 172 12.14 -5.09 5.91
C LEU A 172 12.17 -6.19 6.97
N VAL A 173 13.30 -6.89 7.13
CA VAL A 173 13.47 -7.88 8.21
C VAL A 173 13.32 -7.24 9.59
N TRP A 174 13.99 -6.11 9.82
CA TRP A 174 13.88 -5.38 11.09
C TRP A 174 12.47 -4.89 11.41
N GLN A 175 11.66 -4.60 10.38
CA GLN A 175 10.30 -4.12 10.56
C GLN A 175 9.36 -5.19 11.12
N VAL A 176 9.50 -6.46 10.73
CA VAL A 176 8.57 -7.55 11.10
C VAL A 176 8.39 -7.74 12.61
N PRO A 177 9.44 -7.84 13.45
CA PRO A 177 9.25 -7.99 14.89
C PRO A 177 8.65 -6.75 15.56
N LEU A 178 8.94 -5.56 15.04
CA LEU A 178 8.34 -4.32 15.54
C LEU A 178 6.86 -4.22 15.16
N TYR A 179 6.50 -4.65 13.96
CA TYR A 179 5.12 -4.77 13.52
C TYR A 179 4.36 -5.75 14.41
N ALA A 180 4.90 -6.95 14.65
CA ALA A 180 4.26 -7.96 15.50
C ALA A 180 4.07 -7.47 16.95
N LEU A 181 5.07 -6.77 17.52
CA LEU A 181 4.93 -6.13 18.82
C LEU A 181 3.81 -5.07 18.81
N ASN A 182 3.80 -4.20 17.80
CA ASN A 182 2.78 -3.16 17.67
C ASN A 182 1.38 -3.76 17.52
N GLN A 183 1.21 -4.76 16.65
CA GLN A 183 -0.03 -5.50 16.48
C GLN A 183 -0.48 -6.12 17.80
N HIS A 184 0.44 -6.74 18.54
CA HIS A 184 0.11 -7.36 19.82
C HIS A 184 -0.44 -6.34 20.83
N LEU A 185 0.21 -5.17 20.91
CA LEU A 185 -0.21 -4.09 21.78
C LEU A 185 -1.57 -3.52 21.35
N VAL A 186 -1.73 -3.16 20.08
CA VAL A 186 -2.96 -2.53 19.58
C VAL A 186 -4.17 -3.46 19.69
N ILE A 187 -4.05 -4.70 19.20
CA ILE A 187 -5.18 -5.64 19.08
C ILE A 187 -5.45 -6.39 20.38
N TYR A 188 -4.42 -6.86 21.10
CA TYR A 188 -4.62 -7.72 22.27
C TYR A 188 -4.49 -7.00 23.61
N THR A 189 -3.69 -5.93 23.69
CA THR A 189 -3.48 -5.20 24.96
C THR A 189 -4.44 -4.01 25.08
N PHE A 190 -4.47 -3.13 24.08
CA PHE A 190 -5.30 -1.92 24.07
C PHE A 190 -6.70 -2.15 23.55
N LYS A 191 -6.96 -3.29 22.89
CA LYS A 191 -8.26 -3.64 22.30
C LYS A 191 -8.83 -2.49 21.44
N ALA A 192 -7.95 -1.84 20.67
CA ALA A 192 -8.36 -0.80 19.75
C ALA A 192 -9.15 -1.41 18.57
N LEU A 193 -10.09 -0.65 18.03
CA LEU A 193 -10.84 -0.96 16.84
C LEU A 193 -9.92 -0.74 15.64
N ASP A 194 -9.39 -1.82 15.07
CA ASP A 194 -8.45 -1.71 13.95
C ASP A 194 -8.56 -2.86 12.95
N MET A 195 -9.80 -3.23 12.60
CA MET A 195 -10.07 -4.39 11.75
C MET A 195 -9.42 -4.29 10.37
N GLY A 196 -9.42 -3.11 9.76
CA GLY A 196 -8.74 -2.84 8.49
C GLY A 196 -7.29 -2.36 8.61
N GLY A 197 -6.70 -2.37 9.81
CA GLY A 197 -5.29 -2.03 10.01
C GLY A 197 -4.92 -0.57 9.72
N THR A 198 -5.84 0.37 9.92
CA THR A 198 -5.54 1.80 9.89
C THR A 198 -4.37 2.14 10.81
N ILE A 199 -4.32 1.57 12.02
CA ILE A 199 -3.26 1.81 13.00
C ILE A 199 -2.10 0.84 12.75
N VAL A 200 -2.34 -0.46 12.83
CA VAL A 200 -1.33 -1.52 12.79
C VAL A 200 -0.58 -1.59 11.47
N ILE A 201 -1.24 -1.34 10.33
CA ILE A 201 -0.64 -1.48 9.00
C ILE A 201 -0.21 -0.11 8.49
N HIS A 202 -1.16 0.81 8.35
CA HIS A 202 -0.95 2.06 7.61
C HIS A 202 -0.21 3.11 8.42
N LEU A 203 -0.64 3.38 9.66
CA LEU A 203 0.05 4.32 10.54
C LEU A 203 1.47 3.83 10.84
N PHE A 204 1.62 2.57 11.22
CA PHE A 204 2.92 1.97 11.49
C PHE A 204 3.84 2.02 10.26
N GLY A 205 3.42 1.46 9.13
CA GLY A 205 4.25 1.32 7.94
C GLY A 205 4.68 2.69 7.37
N ALA A 206 3.77 3.66 7.34
CA ALA A 206 4.06 5.00 6.84
C ALA A 206 5.14 5.67 7.69
N TYR A 207 4.96 5.74 9.01
CA TYR A 207 5.89 6.47 9.86
C TYR A 207 7.20 5.73 10.10
N TYR A 208 7.21 4.38 10.02
CA TYR A 208 8.43 3.60 9.98
C TYR A 208 9.24 3.90 8.71
N GLY A 209 8.59 3.88 7.54
CA GLY A 209 9.23 4.19 6.25
C GLY A 209 9.74 5.63 6.17
N LEU A 210 8.95 6.60 6.62
CA LEU A 210 9.35 8.02 6.63
C LEU A 210 10.55 8.26 7.57
N ALA A 211 10.53 7.64 8.76
CA ALA A 211 11.66 7.70 9.68
C ALA A 211 12.93 7.08 9.08
N ALA A 212 12.80 5.91 8.45
CA ALA A 212 13.91 5.26 7.77
C ALA A 212 14.44 6.11 6.60
N SER A 213 13.54 6.69 5.79
CA SER A 213 13.92 7.56 4.68
C SER A 213 14.61 8.82 5.17
N LEU A 214 14.14 9.46 6.23
CA LEU A 214 14.78 10.66 6.77
C LEU A 214 16.23 10.37 7.17
N MET A 215 16.49 9.21 7.77
CA MET A 215 17.84 8.82 8.19
C MET A 215 18.73 8.45 7.00
N LEU A 216 18.24 7.62 6.07
CA LEU A 216 18.99 7.20 4.88
C LEU A 216 19.30 8.38 3.97
N SER A 217 18.29 9.21 3.72
CA SER A 217 18.38 10.28 2.73
C SER A 217 19.18 11.48 3.19
N ARG A 218 19.39 11.69 4.50
CA ARG A 218 20.25 12.77 5.04
C ARG A 218 21.67 12.81 4.45
N ARG A 219 22.17 11.68 3.95
CA ARG A 219 23.52 11.57 3.37
C ARG A 219 23.53 11.64 1.84
N GLN A 220 22.38 11.62 1.20
CA GLN A 220 22.23 11.56 -0.25
C GLN A 220 21.84 12.95 -0.78
N PRO A 221 22.67 13.63 -1.59
CA PRO A 221 22.23 14.86 -2.23
C PRO A 221 21.15 14.58 -3.26
N LEU A 222 20.17 15.48 -3.41
CA LEU A 222 19.05 15.37 -4.37
C LEU A 222 18.24 14.07 -4.20
N HIS A 223 17.96 13.66 -2.98
CA HIS A 223 17.12 12.49 -2.66
C HIS A 223 15.61 12.78 -2.66
N GLY A 224 15.24 14.05 -2.87
CA GLY A 224 13.87 14.56 -2.73
C GLY A 224 13.10 14.65 -4.03
N LEU A 225 12.16 15.58 -4.07
CA LEU A 225 11.28 15.80 -5.22
C LEU A 225 12.00 16.41 -6.43
N ASP A 226 13.10 17.12 -6.20
CA ASP A 226 13.83 17.84 -7.25
C ASP A 226 14.76 16.92 -8.07
N HIS A 227 14.83 15.62 -7.77
CA HIS A 227 15.65 14.68 -8.53
C HIS A 227 15.08 14.43 -9.94
N PRO A 228 15.86 14.61 -11.03
CA PRO A 228 15.34 14.48 -12.40
C PRO A 228 14.76 13.10 -12.76
N LYS A 229 15.14 12.05 -12.03
CA LYS A 229 14.62 10.68 -12.22
C LYS A 229 13.49 10.31 -11.26
N ASN A 230 13.24 11.12 -10.23
CA ASN A 230 12.06 10.99 -9.39
C ASN A 230 10.86 11.61 -10.12
N SER A 231 10.55 11.04 -11.27
CA SER A 231 9.60 11.58 -12.24
C SER A 231 8.89 10.45 -12.97
N SER A 232 7.61 10.66 -13.30
CA SER A 232 6.86 9.71 -14.09
C SER A 232 7.01 9.91 -15.60
N ALA A 233 6.52 8.92 -16.35
CA ALA A 233 6.27 9.03 -17.78
C ALA A 233 4.89 8.43 -18.08
N TYR A 234 4.30 8.79 -19.23
CA TYR A 234 2.91 8.43 -19.56
C TYR A 234 2.62 6.92 -19.43
N LEU A 235 3.47 6.06 -20.01
CA LEU A 235 3.27 4.60 -19.91
C LEU A 235 3.44 4.08 -18.49
N ASN A 236 4.38 4.64 -17.72
CA ASN A 236 4.59 4.30 -16.32
C ASN A 236 3.39 4.69 -15.46
N ASP A 237 2.77 5.84 -15.74
CA ASP A 237 1.55 6.27 -15.05
C ASP A 237 0.37 5.34 -15.35
N VAL A 238 0.26 4.85 -16.59
CA VAL A 238 -0.74 3.84 -16.97
C VAL A 238 -0.48 2.52 -16.25
N PHE A 239 0.77 2.06 -16.14
CA PHE A 239 1.11 0.87 -15.36
C PHE A 239 0.84 1.05 -13.87
N SER A 240 1.15 2.21 -13.30
CA SER A 240 0.85 2.55 -11.91
C SER A 240 -0.65 2.55 -11.60
N MET A 241 -1.48 2.95 -12.57
CA MET A 241 -2.93 2.83 -12.45
C MET A 241 -3.42 1.39 -12.35
N VAL A 242 -2.72 0.41 -12.93
CA VAL A 242 -3.07 -1.01 -12.72
C VAL A 242 -2.98 -1.34 -11.23
N GLY A 243 -1.88 -0.96 -10.58
CA GLY A 243 -1.72 -1.16 -9.13
C GLY A 243 -2.79 -0.43 -8.33
N THR A 244 -3.07 0.83 -8.67
CA THR A 244 -4.14 1.63 -8.04
C THR A 244 -5.49 0.92 -8.08
N LEU A 245 -5.90 0.41 -9.25
CA LEU A 245 -7.20 -0.22 -9.42
C LEU A 245 -7.30 -1.55 -8.67
N PHE A 246 -6.23 -2.35 -8.66
CA PHE A 246 -6.20 -3.58 -7.86
C PHE A 246 -6.29 -3.32 -6.36
N LEU A 247 -5.61 -2.27 -5.87
CA LEU A 247 -5.76 -1.83 -4.48
C LEU A 247 -7.20 -1.37 -4.21
N TRP A 248 -7.76 -0.53 -5.06
CA TRP A 248 -9.10 0.04 -4.88
C TRP A 248 -10.19 -1.04 -4.87
N ILE A 249 -10.16 -1.97 -5.83
CA ILE A 249 -11.18 -3.02 -5.99
C ILE A 249 -11.18 -3.98 -4.80
N TYR A 250 -10.00 -4.37 -4.31
CA TYR A 250 -9.86 -5.38 -3.25
C TYR A 250 -9.78 -4.81 -1.84
N TRP A 251 -9.75 -3.49 -1.65
CA TRP A 251 -9.74 -2.88 -0.32
C TRP A 251 -10.92 -3.29 0.58
N PRO A 252 -12.16 -3.44 0.09
CA PRO A 252 -13.26 -3.96 0.91
C PRO A 252 -12.96 -5.37 1.46
N SER A 253 -12.32 -6.22 0.64
CA SER A 253 -11.83 -7.54 1.08
C SER A 253 -10.71 -7.39 2.12
N PHE A 254 -9.76 -6.49 1.90
CA PHE A 254 -8.67 -6.19 2.85
C PHE A 254 -9.20 -5.80 4.24
N ASN A 255 -10.12 -4.83 4.29
CA ASN A 255 -10.70 -4.37 5.56
C ASN A 255 -11.66 -5.38 6.22
N GLY A 256 -12.18 -6.35 5.45
CA GLY A 256 -13.17 -7.34 5.91
C GLY A 256 -12.64 -8.76 6.07
N ALA A 257 -11.36 -9.02 5.76
CA ALA A 257 -10.82 -10.37 5.64
C ALA A 257 -10.97 -11.18 6.93
N LEU A 258 -10.66 -10.56 8.07
CA LEU A 258 -10.70 -11.19 9.39
C LEU A 258 -11.95 -10.80 10.20
N ALA A 259 -12.94 -10.17 9.57
CA ALA A 259 -14.14 -9.65 10.24
C ALA A 259 -15.32 -10.64 10.30
N SER A 260 -15.16 -11.83 9.75
CA SER A 260 -16.20 -12.88 9.78
C SER A 260 -16.25 -13.56 11.15
N VAL A 261 -17.33 -14.30 11.42
CA VAL A 261 -17.50 -15.11 12.66
C VAL A 261 -17.35 -16.59 12.34
N ALA A 262 -16.64 -17.33 13.19
CA ALA A 262 -16.45 -18.78 13.03
C ALA A 262 -17.75 -19.55 13.30
N PRO A 263 -18.03 -20.66 12.59
CA PRO A 263 -19.25 -21.44 12.80
C PRO A 263 -19.45 -21.86 14.26
N GLU A 264 -18.38 -22.30 14.92
CA GLU A 264 -18.33 -22.66 16.34
C GLU A 264 -18.65 -21.51 17.30
N SER A 265 -18.46 -20.26 16.87
CA SER A 265 -18.77 -19.06 17.65
C SER A 265 -20.08 -18.39 17.22
N LEU A 266 -20.79 -18.94 16.22
CA LEU A 266 -21.95 -18.28 15.63
C LEU A 266 -23.14 -18.19 16.59
N GLU A 267 -23.33 -19.22 17.42
CA GLU A 267 -24.42 -19.26 18.41
C GLU A 267 -24.22 -18.22 19.52
N THR A 268 -22.98 -17.99 19.94
CA THR A 268 -22.61 -17.06 21.02
C THR A 268 -22.29 -15.65 20.54
N ALA A 269 -22.10 -15.46 19.23
CA ALA A 269 -21.78 -14.16 18.66
C ALA A 269 -22.96 -13.17 18.72
N THR A 270 -22.63 -11.93 19.06
CA THR A 270 -23.57 -10.81 19.05
C THR A 270 -24.01 -10.47 17.62
N ASP A 271 -25.15 -9.79 17.48
CA ASP A 271 -25.61 -9.30 16.17
C ASP A 271 -24.60 -8.33 15.54
N ALA A 272 -23.88 -7.56 16.35
CA ALA A 272 -22.79 -6.70 15.89
C ALA A 272 -21.67 -7.52 15.25
N GLN A 273 -21.19 -8.59 15.92
CA GLN A 273 -20.16 -9.47 15.40
C GLN A 273 -20.59 -10.16 14.09
N LYS A 274 -21.83 -10.64 14.01
CA LYS A 274 -22.40 -11.24 12.79
C LYS A 274 -22.47 -10.26 11.62
N MET A 275 -22.63 -8.96 11.91
CA MET A 275 -22.74 -7.89 10.92
C MET A 275 -21.39 -7.26 10.54
N SER A 276 -20.32 -7.51 11.32
CA SER A 276 -19.00 -6.86 11.16
C SER A 276 -18.46 -6.92 9.74
N GLN A 277 -18.37 -8.12 9.14
CA GLN A 277 -17.82 -8.25 7.78
C GLN A 277 -18.64 -7.49 6.73
N PHE A 278 -19.97 -7.52 6.83
CA PHE A 278 -20.84 -6.76 5.93
C PHE A 278 -20.58 -5.26 6.06
N LEU A 279 -20.51 -4.73 7.29
CA LEU A 279 -20.22 -3.33 7.54
C LEU A 279 -18.83 -2.95 7.03
N CYS A 280 -17.81 -3.79 7.25
CA CYS A 280 -16.46 -3.56 6.75
C CYS A 280 -16.47 -3.31 5.24
N ILE A 281 -17.11 -4.20 4.49
CA ILE A 281 -17.16 -4.15 3.02
C ILE A 281 -17.90 -2.90 2.55
N VAL A 282 -19.10 -2.66 3.07
CA VAL A 282 -19.96 -1.56 2.61
C VAL A 282 -19.40 -0.19 3.01
N ASN A 283 -18.97 -0.01 4.26
CA ASN A 283 -18.38 1.24 4.73
C ASN A 283 -17.09 1.58 3.96
N THR A 284 -16.24 0.58 3.72
CA THR A 284 -14.99 0.76 2.97
C THR A 284 -15.26 1.18 1.53
N LEU A 285 -16.18 0.51 0.84
CA LEU A 285 -16.53 0.85 -0.54
C LEU A 285 -17.11 2.28 -0.65
N LEU A 286 -18.03 2.65 0.25
CA LEU A 286 -18.61 4.00 0.25
C LEU A 286 -17.54 5.08 0.51
N SER A 287 -16.61 4.82 1.44
CA SER A 287 -15.47 5.71 1.70
C SER A 287 -14.56 5.83 0.47
N LEU A 288 -14.24 4.73 -0.20
CA LEU A 288 -13.45 4.75 -1.43
C LEU A 288 -14.11 5.53 -2.57
N LEU A 289 -15.42 5.38 -2.75
CA LEU A 289 -16.19 6.16 -3.73
C LEU A 289 -16.13 7.66 -3.42
N GLY A 290 -16.27 8.03 -2.14
CA GLY A 290 -16.12 9.42 -1.69
C GLY A 290 -14.72 9.96 -1.97
N ALA A 291 -13.68 9.17 -1.69
CA ALA A 291 -12.30 9.57 -1.96
C ALA A 291 -12.07 9.84 -3.45
N VAL A 292 -12.52 8.95 -4.35
CA VAL A 292 -12.42 9.18 -5.81
C VAL A 292 -13.05 10.50 -6.23
N LEU A 293 -14.29 10.78 -5.82
CA LEU A 293 -14.98 12.02 -6.17
C LEU A 293 -14.23 13.26 -5.66
N SER A 294 -13.79 13.24 -4.39
CA SER A 294 -13.06 14.36 -3.80
C SER A 294 -11.73 14.60 -4.51
N VAL A 295 -10.98 13.56 -4.86
CA VAL A 295 -9.64 13.67 -5.44
C VAL A 295 -9.68 14.26 -6.84
N PHE A 296 -10.62 13.84 -7.69
CA PHE A 296 -10.77 14.43 -9.02
C PHE A 296 -11.12 15.92 -8.93
N ALA A 297 -11.99 16.29 -7.99
CA ALA A 297 -12.35 17.69 -7.76
C ALA A 297 -11.18 18.50 -7.21
N THR A 298 -10.53 18.04 -6.14
CA THR A 298 -9.45 18.78 -5.48
C THR A 298 -8.19 18.84 -6.33
N SER A 299 -7.86 17.78 -7.07
CA SER A 299 -6.73 17.75 -8.02
C SER A 299 -6.88 18.83 -9.10
N ALA A 300 -8.08 18.93 -9.69
CA ALA A 300 -8.41 19.98 -10.67
C ALA A 300 -8.38 21.39 -10.05
N LEU A 301 -8.86 21.54 -8.81
CA LEU A 301 -8.84 22.83 -8.11
C LEU A 301 -7.42 23.33 -7.80
N VAL A 302 -6.52 22.45 -7.35
CA VAL A 302 -5.17 22.86 -6.92
C VAL A 302 -4.16 22.94 -8.05
N THR A 303 -4.29 22.11 -9.09
CA THR A 303 -3.33 22.08 -10.22
C THR A 303 -3.87 22.66 -11.53
N GLY A 304 -5.17 22.98 -11.60
CA GLY A 304 -5.85 23.42 -12.83
C GLY A 304 -6.13 22.29 -13.84
N ARG A 305 -5.61 21.08 -13.61
CA ARG A 305 -5.84 19.86 -14.39
C ARG A 305 -5.92 18.65 -13.45
N ILE A 306 -6.14 17.45 -13.96
CA ILE A 306 -6.10 16.25 -13.11
C ILE A 306 -4.66 15.70 -13.13
N SER A 307 -4.02 15.64 -11.97
CA SER A 307 -2.70 15.02 -11.78
C SER A 307 -2.81 13.51 -11.55
N MET A 308 -2.04 12.72 -12.29
CA MET A 308 -1.99 11.26 -12.11
C MET A 308 -1.43 10.85 -10.75
N LEU A 309 -0.50 11.63 -10.18
CA LEU A 309 0.00 11.40 -8.82
C LEU A 309 -1.14 11.38 -7.78
N HIS A 310 -2.08 12.33 -7.90
CA HIS A 310 -3.24 12.40 -7.03
C HIS A 310 -4.21 11.24 -7.30
N VAL A 311 -4.47 10.92 -8.57
CA VAL A 311 -5.42 9.86 -8.94
C VAL A 311 -4.91 8.49 -8.49
N GLN A 312 -3.63 8.18 -8.71
CA GLN A 312 -3.03 6.89 -8.35
C GLN A 312 -3.00 6.65 -6.84
N ASN A 313 -2.81 7.72 -6.06
CA ASN A 313 -2.60 7.58 -4.62
C ASN A 313 -3.82 8.05 -3.83
N SER A 314 -4.21 9.32 -3.90
CA SER A 314 -5.21 9.89 -3.01
C SER A 314 -6.61 9.28 -3.13
N THR A 315 -6.94 8.64 -4.26
CA THR A 315 -8.22 7.93 -4.42
C THR A 315 -8.36 6.72 -3.49
N LEU A 316 -7.23 6.21 -2.98
CA LEU A 316 -7.13 5.09 -2.07
C LEU A 316 -7.24 5.50 -0.59
N ALA A 317 -7.10 6.80 -0.28
CA ALA A 317 -7.07 7.30 1.09
C ALA A 317 -8.35 7.01 1.90
N GLY A 318 -9.50 6.85 1.22
CA GLY A 318 -10.76 6.46 1.86
C GLY A 318 -10.72 5.05 2.45
N GLY A 319 -10.01 4.12 1.80
CA GLY A 319 -9.84 2.75 2.31
C GLY A 319 -9.02 2.72 3.60
N VAL A 320 -7.92 3.49 3.62
CA VAL A 320 -7.06 3.68 4.81
C VAL A 320 -7.83 4.31 5.96
N ALA A 321 -8.53 5.43 5.71
CA ALA A 321 -9.22 6.19 6.75
C ALA A 321 -10.43 5.45 7.34
N MET A 322 -11.03 4.51 6.59
CA MET A 322 -12.17 3.73 7.08
C MET A 322 -11.76 2.51 7.91
N GLY A 323 -10.55 1.97 7.73
CA GLY A 323 -10.15 0.66 8.26
C GLY A 323 -10.38 0.44 9.76
N ALA A 324 -10.12 1.43 10.62
CA ALA A 324 -10.35 1.30 12.07
C ALA A 324 -11.84 1.31 12.43
N ALA A 325 -12.64 2.11 11.72
CA ALA A 325 -14.07 2.28 11.98
C ALA A 325 -14.95 1.33 11.17
N CYS A 326 -14.38 0.47 10.32
CA CYS A 326 -15.12 -0.21 9.25
C CYS A 326 -16.18 -1.20 9.79
N THR A 327 -15.99 -1.75 10.99
CA THR A 327 -16.95 -2.63 11.68
C THR A 327 -18.08 -1.87 12.38
N LEU A 328 -17.97 -0.55 12.53
CA LEU A 328 -18.94 0.24 13.27
C LEU A 328 -20.20 0.52 12.44
N ARG A 329 -21.32 0.68 13.12
CA ARG A 329 -22.59 1.04 12.50
C ARG A 329 -22.61 2.52 12.12
N MET A 330 -21.93 2.85 11.03
CA MET A 330 -21.96 4.18 10.41
C MET A 330 -23.19 4.34 9.52
N THR A 331 -23.64 5.58 9.32
CA THR A 331 -24.58 5.84 8.23
C THR A 331 -23.83 5.76 6.89
N PRO A 332 -24.49 5.35 5.78
CA PRO A 332 -23.86 5.35 4.47
C PRO A 332 -23.27 6.71 4.07
N GLY A 333 -23.96 7.79 4.44
CA GLY A 333 -23.47 9.16 4.25
C GLY A 333 -22.23 9.47 5.11
N GLY A 334 -22.19 8.97 6.35
CA GLY A 334 -21.01 9.10 7.22
C GLY A 334 -19.77 8.41 6.62
N ALA A 335 -19.94 7.18 6.11
CA ALA A 335 -18.85 6.46 5.44
C ALA A 335 -18.35 7.21 4.18
N LEU A 336 -19.27 7.71 3.35
CA LEU A 336 -18.95 8.52 2.17
C LEU A 336 -18.19 9.81 2.55
N CYS A 337 -18.59 10.49 3.64
CA CYS A 337 -17.94 11.71 4.13
C CYS A 337 -16.51 11.48 4.60
N VAL A 338 -16.23 10.34 5.26
CA VAL A 338 -14.85 9.97 5.64
C VAL A 338 -13.97 9.90 4.40
N GLY A 339 -14.47 9.24 3.34
CA GLY A 339 -13.83 9.17 2.05
C GLY A 339 -13.54 10.53 1.41
N LEU A 340 -14.57 11.37 1.32
CA LEU A 340 -14.45 12.73 0.75
C LEU A 340 -13.39 13.57 1.48
N PHE A 341 -13.36 13.48 2.81
CA PHE A 341 -12.40 14.23 3.61
C PHE A 341 -10.99 13.66 3.47
N ALA A 342 -10.82 12.34 3.54
CA ALA A 342 -9.53 11.68 3.40
C ALA A 342 -8.89 11.92 2.02
N GLY A 343 -9.66 11.80 0.94
CA GLY A 343 -9.17 12.04 -0.43
C GLY A 343 -8.79 13.51 -0.65
N CYS A 344 -9.56 14.45 -0.10
CA CYS A 344 -9.22 15.88 -0.12
C CYS A 344 -7.92 16.16 0.63
N VAL A 345 -7.80 15.73 1.89
CA VAL A 345 -6.61 15.95 2.72
C VAL A 345 -5.38 15.28 2.11
N SER A 346 -5.50 14.07 1.58
CA SER A 346 -4.42 13.38 0.87
C SER A 346 -3.92 14.19 -0.33
N THR A 347 -4.83 14.70 -1.16
CA THR A 347 -4.49 15.51 -2.33
C THR A 347 -3.77 16.81 -1.95
N LEU A 348 -4.26 17.50 -0.92
CA LEU A 348 -3.61 18.70 -0.37
C LEU A 348 -2.24 18.38 0.22
N GLY A 349 -2.09 17.20 0.84
CA GLY A 349 -0.82 16.69 1.33
C GLY A 349 0.23 16.59 0.22
N PHE A 350 -0.12 15.94 -0.90
CA PHE A 350 0.77 15.85 -2.07
C PHE A 350 1.14 17.22 -2.65
N SER A 351 0.17 18.13 -2.75
CA SER A 351 0.39 19.44 -3.39
C SER A 351 1.17 20.42 -2.53
N PHE A 352 1.03 20.36 -1.21
CA PHE A 352 1.57 21.40 -0.31
C PHE A 352 2.47 20.84 0.79
N LEU A 353 2.08 19.75 1.42
CA LEU A 353 2.78 19.24 2.60
C LEU A 353 4.06 18.48 2.23
N THR A 354 4.03 17.58 1.23
CA THR A 354 5.24 16.87 0.81
C THR A 354 6.34 17.82 0.34
N PRO A 355 6.08 18.81 -0.55
CA PRO A 355 7.10 19.78 -0.92
C PRO A 355 7.60 20.61 0.26
N PHE A 356 6.73 20.93 1.22
CA PHE A 356 7.13 21.65 2.43
C PHE A 356 8.07 20.81 3.31
N LEU A 357 7.74 19.54 3.57
CA LEU A 357 8.55 18.64 4.40
C LEU A 357 9.89 18.30 3.73
N ASP A 358 9.89 18.07 2.41
CA ASP A 358 11.11 17.85 1.64
C ASP A 358 12.07 19.06 1.75
N ARG A 359 11.56 20.28 1.55
CA ARG A 359 12.38 21.51 1.60
C ARG A 359 12.84 21.91 3.01
N THR A 360 12.05 21.63 4.04
CA THR A 360 12.32 22.13 5.40
C THR A 360 13.15 21.16 6.23
N ILE A 361 12.85 19.86 6.15
CA ILE A 361 13.52 18.84 6.96
C ILE A 361 14.25 17.78 6.11
N GLY A 362 14.20 17.89 4.78
CA GLY A 362 14.82 16.92 3.88
C GLY A 362 14.09 15.58 3.87
N LEU A 363 12.78 15.56 4.17
CA LEU A 363 12.01 14.32 4.17
C LEU A 363 11.65 13.92 2.74
N GLY A 364 12.52 13.13 2.10
CA GLY A 364 12.21 12.54 0.80
C GLY A 364 11.16 11.45 0.96
N ASP A 365 9.93 11.68 0.52
CA ASP A 365 8.84 10.70 0.51
C ASP A 365 8.50 10.37 -0.96
N THR A 366 9.09 9.28 -1.49
CA THR A 366 9.06 9.00 -2.94
C THR A 366 7.65 8.73 -3.46
N CYS A 367 6.90 7.87 -2.78
CA CYS A 367 5.51 7.55 -3.16
C CYS A 367 4.47 8.46 -2.48
N GLY A 368 4.89 9.41 -1.63
CA GLY A 368 3.97 10.22 -0.83
C GLY A 368 3.17 9.38 0.17
N VAL A 369 3.83 8.39 0.80
CA VAL A 369 3.18 7.46 1.75
C VAL A 369 2.65 8.20 2.97
N HIS A 370 3.18 9.38 3.30
CA HIS A 370 2.60 10.24 4.32
C HIS A 370 1.18 10.67 3.96
N ASN A 371 0.92 10.99 2.69
CA ASN A 371 -0.34 11.53 2.24
C ASN A 371 -1.40 10.47 1.98
N LEU A 372 -0.98 9.26 1.56
CA LEU A 372 -1.90 8.15 1.34
C LEU A 372 -2.13 7.33 2.62
N HIS A 373 -1.06 6.97 3.32
CA HIS A 373 -1.17 6.07 4.47
C HIS A 373 -1.13 6.84 5.79
N GLY A 374 -0.11 7.67 6.02
CA GLY A 374 0.12 8.29 7.34
C GLY A 374 -1.01 9.22 7.81
N ILE A 375 -1.35 10.25 7.04
CA ILE A 375 -2.36 11.24 7.42
C ILE A 375 -3.77 10.64 7.38
N PRO A 376 -4.18 9.89 6.34
CA PRO A 376 -5.45 9.19 6.35
C PRO A 376 -5.56 8.18 7.50
N ALA A 377 -4.46 7.56 7.94
CA ALA A 377 -4.47 6.70 9.11
C ALA A 377 -4.72 7.47 10.41
N ILE A 378 -4.05 8.61 10.62
CA ILE A 378 -4.33 9.50 11.78
C ILE A 378 -5.79 9.91 11.78
N LEU A 379 -6.32 10.31 10.63
CA LEU A 379 -7.74 10.63 10.48
C LEU A 379 -8.63 9.43 10.83
N GLY A 380 -8.31 8.24 10.32
CA GLY A 380 -9.08 7.02 10.56
C GLY A 380 -9.11 6.59 12.02
N THR A 381 -7.98 6.69 12.72
CA THR A 381 -7.90 6.46 14.18
C THR A 381 -8.84 7.41 14.93
N LEU A 382 -8.86 8.69 14.56
CA LEU A 382 -9.78 9.67 15.15
C LEU A 382 -11.24 9.39 14.78
N VAL A 383 -11.51 9.00 13.54
CA VAL A 383 -12.86 8.63 13.08
C VAL A 383 -13.39 7.44 13.89
N ALA A 384 -12.60 6.38 14.09
CA ALA A 384 -13.01 5.23 14.89
C ALA A 384 -13.31 5.62 16.34
N GLY A 385 -12.41 6.39 16.96
CA GLY A 385 -12.61 6.88 18.32
C GLY A 385 -13.85 7.76 18.46
N LEU A 386 -14.06 8.72 17.55
CA LEU A 386 -15.23 9.60 17.60
C LEU A 386 -16.53 8.86 17.28
N ALA A 387 -16.51 7.95 16.30
CA ALA A 387 -17.66 7.13 15.96
C ALA A 387 -18.08 6.25 17.15
N SER A 388 -17.12 5.72 17.92
CA SER A 388 -17.38 4.85 19.08
C SER A 388 -18.26 5.53 20.15
N LEU A 389 -18.21 6.86 20.28
CA LEU A 389 -19.02 7.63 21.24
C LEU A 389 -20.54 7.45 21.05
N GLY A 390 -20.97 7.15 19.81
CA GLY A 390 -22.38 6.95 19.46
C GLY A 390 -22.77 5.49 19.23
N GLN A 391 -21.89 4.53 19.53
CA GLN A 391 -22.14 3.11 19.28
C GLN A 391 -22.74 2.40 20.50
N HIS A 392 -23.51 1.36 20.24
CA HIS A 392 -23.90 0.40 21.27
C HIS A 392 -22.67 -0.43 21.71
N SER A 393 -22.63 -0.87 22.96
CA SER A 393 -21.49 -1.61 23.53
C SER A 393 -21.14 -2.87 22.76
N ASP A 394 -22.11 -3.49 22.07
CA ASP A 394 -21.88 -4.71 21.28
C ASP A 394 -20.95 -4.50 20.08
N TYR A 395 -20.77 -3.25 19.63
CA TYR A 395 -19.84 -2.89 18.55
C TYR A 395 -18.46 -2.47 19.09
N LEU A 396 -18.27 -2.44 20.40
CA LEU A 396 -17.07 -1.94 21.07
C LEU A 396 -16.35 -3.06 21.81
N MET A 397 -15.07 -2.84 22.08
CA MET A 397 -14.29 -3.74 22.94
C MET A 397 -14.42 -3.36 24.43
N TYR A 398 -14.82 -2.11 24.70
CA TYR A 398 -15.05 -1.58 26.04
C TYR A 398 -16.51 -1.19 26.26
N GLY A 399 -16.93 -1.12 27.52
CA GLY A 399 -18.33 -0.87 27.88
C GLY A 399 -18.85 0.51 27.49
N THR A 400 -17.97 1.47 27.18
CA THR A 400 -18.37 2.81 26.74
C THR A 400 -17.50 3.32 25.59
N GLY A 401 -18.10 4.09 24.68
CA GLY A 401 -17.37 4.74 23.59
C GLY A 401 -16.30 5.73 24.08
N ARG A 402 -16.49 6.35 25.25
CA ARG A 402 -15.48 7.27 25.82
C ARG A 402 -14.20 6.54 26.19
N GLU A 403 -14.33 5.35 26.75
CA GLU A 403 -13.21 4.48 27.05
C GLU A 403 -12.55 4.00 25.76
N GLN A 404 -13.34 3.54 24.78
CA GLN A 404 -12.82 3.12 23.47
C GLN A 404 -12.01 4.23 22.80
N LEU A 405 -12.54 5.46 22.72
CA LEU A 405 -11.83 6.63 22.19
C LEU A 405 -10.46 6.84 22.85
N GLY A 406 -10.37 6.70 24.17
CA GLY A 406 -9.11 6.82 24.90
C GLY A 406 -8.08 5.77 24.45
N TRP A 407 -8.52 4.53 24.25
CA TRP A 407 -7.69 3.44 23.77
C TRP A 407 -7.29 3.59 22.30
N GLU A 408 -8.17 4.12 21.42
CA GLU A 408 -7.81 4.44 20.04
C GLU A 408 -6.66 5.46 19.97
N VAL A 409 -6.77 6.53 20.77
CA VAL A 409 -5.73 7.58 20.81
C VAL A 409 -4.43 7.02 21.36
N LEU A 410 -4.48 6.23 22.44
CA LEU A 410 -3.28 5.61 23.01
C LEU A 410 -2.62 4.65 22.01
N ALA A 411 -3.40 3.80 21.34
CA ALA A 411 -2.91 2.90 20.32
C ALA A 411 -2.20 3.65 19.20
N GLY A 412 -2.81 4.71 18.65
CA GLY A 412 -2.19 5.55 17.63
C GLY A 412 -0.86 6.19 18.08
N VAL A 413 -0.81 6.74 19.30
CA VAL A 413 0.41 7.35 19.85
C VAL A 413 1.53 6.33 20.06
N VAL A 414 1.21 5.17 20.63
CA VAL A 414 2.18 4.10 20.85
C VAL A 414 2.70 3.56 19.52
N THR A 415 1.81 3.35 18.54
CA THR A 415 2.20 2.94 17.19
C THR A 415 3.15 3.93 16.53
N LEU A 416 2.88 5.24 16.61
CA LEU A 416 3.78 6.27 16.10
C LEU A 416 5.15 6.21 16.77
N ALA A 417 5.17 6.03 18.10
CA ALA A 417 6.43 5.94 18.84
C ALA A 417 7.26 4.73 18.41
N ILE A 418 6.65 3.54 18.29
CA ILE A 418 7.33 2.31 17.85
C ILE A 418 7.80 2.47 16.39
N ALA A 419 6.93 2.95 15.50
CA ALA A 419 7.24 3.12 14.09
C ALA A 419 8.41 4.07 13.87
N ILE A 420 8.37 5.27 14.45
CA ILE A 420 9.40 6.30 14.26
C ILE A 420 10.73 5.84 14.87
N SER A 421 10.71 5.36 16.12
CA SER A 421 11.94 4.88 16.78
C SER A 421 12.53 3.67 16.07
N GLY A 422 11.68 2.73 15.64
CA GLY A 422 12.04 1.56 14.88
C GLY A 422 12.68 1.87 13.54
N GLY A 423 12.07 2.77 12.77
CA GLY A 423 12.56 3.18 11.44
C GLY A 423 13.88 3.95 11.52
N LEU A 424 14.01 4.87 12.49
CA LEU A 424 15.26 5.59 12.75
C LEU A 424 16.38 4.63 13.16
N LEU A 425 16.09 3.71 14.09
CA LEU A 425 17.07 2.73 14.57
C LEU A 425 17.48 1.77 13.45
N GLY A 426 16.51 1.19 12.72
CA GLY A 426 16.76 0.29 11.61
C GLY A 426 17.63 0.94 10.53
N ALA A 427 17.27 2.14 10.11
CA ALA A 427 18.05 2.90 9.12
C ALA A 427 19.45 3.26 9.63
N TRP A 428 19.59 3.60 10.92
CA TRP A 428 20.89 3.83 11.52
C TRP A 428 21.74 2.54 11.54
N VAL A 429 21.16 1.41 11.92
CA VAL A 429 21.87 0.11 11.98
C VAL A 429 22.38 -0.29 10.59
N VAL A 430 21.52 -0.30 9.56
CA VAL A 430 21.94 -0.70 8.20
C VAL A 430 22.99 0.26 7.63
N THR A 431 22.92 1.53 8.01
CA THR A 431 23.91 2.54 7.59
C THR A 431 25.24 2.41 8.35
N ALA A 432 25.20 2.13 9.66
CA ALA A 432 26.37 2.05 10.52
C ALA A 432 27.12 0.72 10.37
N LEU A 433 26.37 -0.38 10.19
CA LEU A 433 26.91 -1.73 9.99
C LEU A 433 27.21 -2.04 8.53
N ASN A 434 27.20 -1.04 7.63
CA ASN A 434 27.53 -1.18 6.22
C ASN A 434 28.92 -1.81 6.03
N LEU A 435 28.97 -3.15 6.01
CA LEU A 435 30.18 -3.98 6.05
C LEU A 435 31.10 -3.68 4.86
N THR A 436 30.56 -3.16 3.77
CA THR A 436 31.30 -2.85 2.54
C THR A 436 31.69 -1.39 2.40
N ARG A 437 31.16 -0.48 3.24
CA ARG A 437 31.21 1.00 3.09
C ARG A 437 30.78 1.51 1.71
N ALA A 438 30.16 0.67 0.88
CA ALA A 438 29.82 0.94 -0.51
C ALA A 438 28.30 1.05 -0.75
N GLU A 439 27.47 0.83 0.28
CA GLU A 439 26.01 0.88 0.13
C GLU A 439 25.40 2.28 -0.07
N ASP A 440 26.19 3.35 0.09
CA ASP A 440 25.71 4.69 -0.25
C ASP A 440 25.54 4.80 -1.77
N MET A 441 24.32 5.14 -2.19
CA MET A 441 24.00 5.38 -3.60
C MET A 441 24.49 6.77 -4.02
N ALA A 442 25.22 6.83 -5.13
CA ALA A 442 25.59 8.08 -5.77
C ALA A 442 24.35 8.72 -6.43
N VAL A 443 24.36 10.03 -6.60
CA VAL A 443 23.22 10.78 -7.15
C VAL A 443 22.71 10.20 -8.48
N PRO A 444 23.57 9.84 -9.48
CA PRO A 444 23.08 9.25 -10.72
C PRO A 444 22.40 7.89 -10.56
N GLU A 445 22.61 7.20 -9.44
CA GLU A 445 22.03 5.86 -9.18
C GLU A 445 20.69 5.94 -8.48
N LEU A 446 20.34 7.11 -7.92
CA LEU A 446 19.03 7.33 -7.31
C LEU A 446 17.93 7.20 -8.37
N PHE A 447 16.89 6.45 -8.03
CA PHE A 447 15.72 6.19 -8.88
C PHE A 447 16.09 5.61 -10.26
N ASP A 448 17.17 4.83 -10.36
CA ASP A 448 17.60 4.13 -11.57
C ASP A 448 17.77 2.62 -11.34
N ASP A 449 17.28 1.82 -12.27
CA ASP A 449 17.42 0.36 -12.29
C ASP A 449 18.82 -0.10 -12.75
N GLY A 450 19.55 0.72 -13.49
CA GLY A 450 20.88 0.45 -14.04
C GLY A 450 21.91 -0.13 -13.06
N PRO A 451 21.99 0.30 -11.79
CA PRO A 451 22.95 -0.23 -10.83
C PRO A 451 22.71 -1.71 -10.48
N TRP A 452 21.48 -2.22 -10.60
CA TRP A 452 21.05 -3.49 -10.00
C TRP A 452 20.58 -4.53 -11.02
N TRP A 453 20.16 -4.11 -12.21
CA TRP A 453 19.51 -4.97 -13.20
C TRP A 453 20.38 -5.22 -14.42
N GLU A 454 20.52 -6.49 -14.80
CA GLU A 454 21.29 -6.87 -15.99
C GLU A 454 20.68 -6.27 -17.27
N GLY A 455 21.54 -5.79 -18.17
CA GLY A 455 21.13 -5.16 -19.42
C GLY A 455 20.61 -3.73 -19.27
N GLN A 456 20.49 -3.20 -18.05
CA GLN A 456 20.18 -1.80 -17.81
C GLN A 456 21.46 -0.98 -17.63
N ARG A 457 21.44 0.27 -18.09
CA ARG A 457 22.54 1.23 -17.92
C ARG A 457 22.07 2.37 -17.06
N VAL A 458 22.93 2.86 -16.15
CA VAL A 458 22.64 4.06 -15.38
C VAL A 458 22.47 5.25 -16.33
N GLU A 459 21.32 5.91 -16.29
CA GLU A 459 21.09 7.10 -17.11
C GLU A 459 21.93 8.26 -16.55
N PRO A 460 22.78 8.95 -17.33
CA PRO A 460 23.48 10.12 -16.84
C PRO A 460 22.48 11.20 -16.39
N LEU A 461 22.84 11.97 -15.35
CA LEU A 461 22.03 13.15 -15.01
C LEU A 461 22.09 14.13 -16.19
N PRO A 462 20.98 14.79 -16.55
CA PRO A 462 20.99 15.82 -17.58
C PRO A 462 22.00 16.89 -17.18
N VAL A 463 22.98 17.15 -18.05
CA VAL A 463 23.93 18.25 -17.87
C VAL A 463 23.13 19.53 -17.96
N SER A 464 22.76 20.11 -16.82
CA SER A 464 22.14 21.44 -16.81
C SER A 464 23.13 22.42 -17.43
N SER A 465 22.74 23.03 -18.54
CA SER A 465 23.46 24.12 -19.21
C SER A 465 23.47 25.44 -18.40
N SER A 466 23.29 25.37 -17.06
CA SER A 466 23.27 26.56 -16.19
C SER A 466 23.79 26.34 -14.77
N VAL A 467 24.51 25.25 -14.48
CA VAL A 467 25.34 25.21 -13.27
C VAL A 467 26.68 25.87 -13.58
N HIS A 468 26.74 27.19 -13.39
CA HIS A 468 28.02 27.82 -13.08
C HIS A 468 28.54 27.17 -11.79
N VAL A 469 29.35 26.13 -11.95
CA VAL A 469 30.31 25.73 -10.94
C VAL A 469 31.14 26.99 -10.69
N MET A 470 30.90 27.65 -9.56
CA MET A 470 31.81 28.65 -9.01
C MET A 470 33.14 27.93 -8.82
N GLY A 471 33.99 28.08 -9.84
CA GLY A 471 35.25 27.40 -9.97
C GLY A 471 36.13 27.68 -8.77
N GLY A 472 36.86 26.64 -8.39
CA GLY A 472 37.76 26.53 -7.26
C GLY A 472 38.37 27.84 -6.76
N ALA A 473 38.27 28.02 -5.45
CA ALA A 473 39.26 28.76 -4.67
C ALA A 473 40.63 28.09 -4.89
N THR A 474 41.30 28.50 -5.96
CA THR A 474 42.72 28.27 -6.15
C THR A 474 43.43 29.06 -5.05
N ARG A 475 43.95 28.31 -4.08
CA ARG A 475 44.92 28.78 -3.09
C ARG A 475 46.12 29.34 -3.86
N ARG A 476 46.15 30.66 -4.06
CA ARG A 476 47.34 31.36 -4.55
C ARG A 476 48.18 31.78 -3.36
N ASP A 477 49.35 31.17 -3.29
CA ASP A 477 50.45 31.61 -2.44
C ASP A 477 50.72 33.10 -2.64
N GLY A 478 50.78 33.81 -1.53
CA GLY A 478 51.17 35.20 -1.49
C GLY A 478 52.66 35.33 -1.70
N THR A 479 53.06 35.85 -2.85
CA THR A 479 54.31 36.60 -2.97
C THR A 479 54.05 37.89 -3.72
N THR A 480 54.45 38.96 -3.04
CA THR A 480 54.32 40.36 -3.37
C THR A 480 55.12 40.73 -4.61
N HIS A 481 54.52 41.47 -5.55
CA HIS A 481 55.22 42.53 -6.27
C HIS A 481 54.21 43.61 -6.70
N ARG A 482 54.24 44.74 -5.99
CA ARG A 482 53.70 46.02 -6.45
C ARG A 482 54.70 46.63 -7.42
N SER A 483 54.24 47.03 -8.59
CA SER A 483 54.88 48.07 -9.40
C SER A 483 53.85 49.12 -9.81
N ASN A 484 54.36 50.35 -9.90
CA ASN A 484 53.68 51.63 -9.93
C ASN A 484 53.08 52.02 -11.29
N ALA A 485 52.33 53.14 -11.23
CA ALA A 485 52.00 54.12 -12.27
C ALA A 485 50.72 53.81 -13.08
N ASP A 486 49.83 54.76 -13.42
CA ASP A 486 49.88 56.22 -13.30
C ASP A 486 48.45 56.81 -13.38
N ARG A 487 48.38 58.11 -13.11
CA ARG A 487 47.21 58.99 -12.99
C ARG A 487 46.37 59.15 -14.28
N SER A 488 45.06 59.40 -14.13
CA SER A 488 44.41 60.72 -14.40
C SER A 488 42.95 60.69 -14.97
N ARG A 489 42.09 61.49 -14.31
CA ARG A 489 41.02 62.41 -14.79
C ARG A 489 39.92 61.99 -15.80
N ALA A 490 38.68 62.06 -15.27
CA ALA A 490 37.58 63.00 -15.58
C ALA A 490 36.76 62.96 -16.90
N GLY A 491 35.42 63.01 -16.72
CA GLY A 491 34.36 63.47 -17.66
C GLY A 491 33.89 62.42 -18.66
N GLY A 492 32.62 62.18 -18.97
CA GLY A 492 31.32 62.82 -18.72
C GLY A 492 30.41 62.57 -19.94
N SER A 493 29.11 62.25 -19.75
CA SER A 493 27.99 62.30 -20.74
C SER A 493 28.04 61.26 -21.90
N ALA A 494 26.98 60.59 -22.40
CA ALA A 494 25.52 60.71 -22.38
C ALA A 494 24.81 59.37 -22.75
N THR A 495 23.56 59.20 -22.26
CA THR A 495 22.30 58.64 -22.87
C THR A 495 22.34 57.39 -23.79
N SER A 496 21.43 56.40 -23.67
CA SER A 496 19.97 56.53 -23.88
C SER A 496 19.08 55.39 -23.33
N HIS A 497 17.93 55.80 -22.74
CA HIS A 497 16.55 55.28 -22.80
C HIS A 497 16.22 53.77 -22.89
N HIS A 498 15.43 53.26 -21.93
CA HIS A 498 13.95 53.19 -22.07
C HIS A 498 13.28 52.90 -20.72
N GLY A 499 12.23 53.68 -20.40
CA GLY A 499 11.55 53.71 -19.12
C GLY A 499 10.40 52.72 -18.96
N LEU A 500 10.28 52.18 -17.74
CA LEU A 500 9.12 51.52 -17.17
C LEU A 500 8.21 52.57 -16.51
N ARG A 501 6.89 52.48 -16.73
CA ARG A 501 5.88 52.96 -15.78
C ARG A 501 4.66 52.04 -15.80
N ARG A 502 4.26 51.58 -14.60
CA ARG A 502 2.94 51.07 -14.25
C ARG A 502 1.87 52.17 -14.43
N PRO A 503 0.57 51.84 -14.34
CA PRO A 503 -0.07 52.04 -13.04
C PRO A 503 -1.10 50.97 -12.63
N GLU A 504 -1.44 51.06 -11.35
CA GLU A 504 -2.48 50.35 -10.61
C GLU A 504 -3.90 50.79 -11.03
N GLY A 505 -4.91 49.96 -10.71
CA GLY A 505 -6.32 50.34 -10.79
C GLY A 505 -7.26 49.20 -10.42
N ALA A 506 -7.89 49.29 -9.24
CA ALA A 506 -8.97 48.44 -8.77
C ALA A 506 -10.33 48.88 -9.38
N LEU A 507 -11.27 47.95 -9.65
CA LEU A 507 -12.68 48.04 -9.22
C LEU A 507 -13.58 46.86 -9.68
N ALA A 508 -14.46 46.46 -8.75
CA ALA A 508 -15.89 46.15 -8.87
C ALA A 508 -16.45 44.94 -9.68
N LEU A 509 -17.18 44.15 -8.88
CA LEU A 509 -18.29 43.22 -9.11
C LEU A 509 -19.41 43.74 -10.05
N ALA A 510 -19.97 42.86 -10.89
CA ALA A 510 -21.35 42.95 -11.36
C ALA A 510 -21.94 41.57 -11.74
N LEU A 511 -23.05 41.22 -11.09
CA LEU A 511 -23.99 40.15 -11.40
C LEU A 511 -24.93 40.59 -12.55
N THR A 512 -25.26 39.67 -13.46
CA THR A 512 -26.53 39.71 -14.21
C THR A 512 -27.02 38.30 -14.53
N ALA A 513 -28.31 38.09 -14.27
CA ALA A 513 -29.09 36.88 -14.55
C ALA A 513 -30.18 37.17 -15.62
N ALA A 514 -30.83 36.09 -16.07
CA ALA A 514 -32.01 35.98 -16.96
C ALA A 514 -31.72 36.01 -18.48
N GLY A 515 -32.38 35.23 -19.35
CA GLY A 515 -33.54 34.35 -19.21
C GLY A 515 -33.87 33.65 -20.55
N VAL A 516 -34.78 32.67 -20.49
CA VAL A 516 -35.32 31.80 -21.56
C VAL A 516 -36.38 32.52 -22.41
N PRO A 517 -36.62 32.10 -23.69
CA PRO A 517 -37.91 31.47 -24.08
C PRO A 517 -37.69 30.27 -25.06
N ALA A 518 -38.26 29.08 -24.84
CA ALA A 518 -39.64 28.59 -25.11
C ALA A 518 -39.96 28.22 -26.61
N ASP A 519 -39.99 26.90 -26.88
CA ASP A 519 -40.83 25.99 -27.72
C ASP A 519 -41.91 26.60 -28.70
N PRO A 520 -42.52 25.90 -29.72
CA PRO A 520 -42.72 24.44 -29.83
C PRO A 520 -42.80 23.77 -31.24
N SER A 521 -42.72 22.43 -31.27
CA SER A 521 -43.81 21.54 -31.74
C SER A 521 -43.36 20.23 -32.46
N ASN A 522 -44.12 19.19 -32.09
CA ASN A 522 -44.58 18.05 -32.87
C ASN A 522 -43.80 16.70 -32.90
N THR A 523 -44.36 15.81 -32.07
CA THR A 523 -44.92 14.49 -32.44
C THR A 523 -43.98 13.34 -32.81
N GLY A 524 -43.93 12.35 -31.91
CA GLY A 524 -44.66 11.11 -32.16
C GLY A 524 -43.84 9.87 -32.56
N ALA A 525 -44.28 8.76 -31.95
CA ALA A 525 -44.15 7.37 -32.39
C ALA A 525 -42.92 6.55 -31.95
N ALA A 526 -43.25 5.54 -31.15
CA ALA A 526 -42.51 4.32 -30.91
C ALA A 526 -42.43 3.45 -32.18
N ALA A 527 -41.37 2.65 -32.31
CA ALA A 527 -41.41 1.20 -32.58
C ALA A 527 -40.03 0.65 -32.97
N ALA A 528 -39.79 -0.59 -32.53
CA ALA A 528 -38.66 -1.45 -32.85
C ALA A 528 -38.54 -1.78 -34.35
N PHE A 529 -37.33 -2.16 -34.81
CA PHE A 529 -37.03 -3.51 -35.31
C PHE A 529 -35.57 -3.63 -35.78
N ALA A 530 -35.06 -4.85 -35.70
CA ALA A 530 -33.74 -5.35 -36.02
C ALA A 530 -33.29 -5.14 -37.49
N THR A 531 -31.98 -5.24 -37.74
CA THR A 531 -31.36 -6.33 -38.54
C THR A 531 -29.84 -6.17 -38.72
N ASN A 532 -29.18 -7.33 -38.81
CA ASN A 532 -27.75 -7.60 -39.00
C ASN A 532 -27.11 -6.95 -40.23
N HIS A 533 -25.79 -6.70 -40.17
CA HIS A 533 -24.81 -7.25 -41.12
C HIS A 533 -23.37 -7.19 -40.54
N ALA A 534 -22.70 -8.35 -40.52
CA ALA A 534 -21.24 -8.52 -40.37
C ALA A 534 -20.50 -8.01 -41.65
N VAL A 535 -19.18 -7.79 -41.72
CA VAL A 535 -18.04 -8.75 -41.64
C VAL A 535 -16.70 -7.98 -41.66
N HIS A 536 -15.63 -8.64 -41.17
CA HIS A 536 -14.15 -8.47 -41.33
C HIS A 536 -13.44 -7.75 -40.16
N GLY A 537 -12.63 -8.35 -39.28
CA GLY A 537 -12.08 -9.70 -39.17
C GLY A 537 -10.61 -9.78 -39.64
N VAL A 538 -9.63 -9.74 -38.72
CA VAL A 538 -8.37 -10.54 -38.75
C VAL A 538 -7.84 -10.67 -37.31
N ALA A 539 -7.80 -11.90 -36.79
CA ALA A 539 -7.06 -12.32 -35.59
C ALA A 539 -6.09 -13.43 -36.01
N LEU A 540 -4.84 -13.33 -35.54
CA LEU A 540 -3.77 -14.31 -35.80
C LEU A 540 -3.68 -15.27 -34.61
N TYR A 541 -3.88 -16.57 -34.88
CA TYR A 541 -3.71 -17.68 -33.94
C TYR A 541 -2.27 -18.25 -34.03
N ILE A 542 -1.71 -18.63 -32.87
CA ILE A 542 -0.63 -19.63 -32.78
C ILE A 542 -1.08 -20.72 -31.79
N HIS A 543 -0.86 -21.96 -32.18
CA HIS A 543 -1.34 -23.22 -31.61
C HIS A 543 -0.39 -23.78 -30.54
N ALA A 544 -0.92 -24.42 -29.48
CA ALA A 544 -0.35 -25.61 -28.86
C ALA A 544 -1.45 -26.42 -28.10
N PRO A 545 -1.46 -27.77 -28.13
CA PRO A 545 -2.57 -28.60 -27.63
C PRO A 545 -2.29 -29.24 -26.26
N GLY A 546 -3.35 -29.54 -25.49
CA GLY A 546 -3.24 -30.32 -24.25
C GLY A 546 -4.55 -30.48 -23.48
N SER A 547 -5.29 -31.54 -23.84
CA SER A 547 -6.37 -32.26 -23.13
C SER A 547 -6.87 -31.80 -21.74
N GLY A 548 -8.19 -31.59 -21.64
CA GLY A 548 -8.95 -31.62 -20.39
C GLY A 548 -10.41 -31.25 -20.64
N ALA A 549 -11.33 -32.22 -20.53
CA ALA A 549 -12.73 -32.10 -20.86
C ALA A 549 -13.47 -31.06 -20.00
N PHE A 550 -14.19 -30.14 -20.64
CA PHE A 550 -15.15 -29.23 -20.02
C PHE A 550 -16.55 -29.85 -20.07
N THR A 551 -17.16 -30.08 -18.92
CA THR A 551 -18.61 -30.24 -18.75
C THR A 551 -19.24 -28.87 -18.45
N PRO A 552 -20.32 -28.45 -19.15
CA PRO A 552 -20.97 -27.18 -18.85
C PRO A 552 -22.01 -27.31 -17.73
N LEU A 553 -22.02 -26.33 -16.82
CA LEU A 553 -23.10 -26.08 -15.84
C LEU A 553 -24.37 -25.57 -16.56
N PRO A 554 -25.58 -25.98 -16.15
CA PRO A 554 -26.83 -25.38 -16.64
C PRO A 554 -27.31 -24.21 -15.74
N ALA A 555 -27.90 -23.21 -16.38
CA ALA A 555 -28.61 -22.08 -15.77
C ALA A 555 -30.05 -22.47 -15.33
N PRO A 556 -30.73 -21.69 -14.46
CA PRO A 556 -31.89 -22.14 -13.68
C PRO A 556 -33.25 -21.82 -14.34
N GLY A 557 -34.26 -22.67 -14.11
CA GLY A 557 -35.67 -22.28 -14.29
C GLY A 557 -36.70 -23.40 -14.59
N ALA A 558 -37.54 -23.70 -13.59
CA ALA A 558 -38.92 -24.22 -13.64
C ALA A 558 -39.19 -25.73 -13.94
N PRO A 559 -40.31 -26.29 -13.41
CA PRO A 559 -40.39 -27.68 -12.92
C PRO A 559 -41.06 -28.65 -13.90
N ALA A 560 -40.73 -29.94 -13.81
CA ALA A 560 -41.43 -31.02 -14.51
C ALA A 560 -41.71 -32.22 -13.58
N ALA A 561 -42.86 -32.84 -13.83
CA ALA A 561 -43.67 -33.72 -13.01
C ALA A 561 -43.04 -35.07 -12.56
N PRO A 562 -43.58 -35.72 -11.51
CA PRO A 562 -43.16 -37.05 -11.09
C PRO A 562 -43.78 -38.16 -11.97
N PRO A 563 -43.13 -39.34 -12.08
CA PRO A 563 -43.63 -40.46 -12.88
C PRO A 563 -44.73 -41.25 -12.13
N PRO A 564 -45.57 -42.00 -12.86
CA PRO A 564 -46.67 -42.77 -12.30
C PRO A 564 -46.18 -44.12 -11.76
N ASP A 565 -46.77 -44.59 -10.65
CA ASP A 565 -47.33 -45.94 -10.51
C ASP A 565 -47.91 -46.13 -9.10
N ALA A 566 -49.19 -46.51 -9.06
CA ALA A 566 -50.00 -46.76 -7.86
C ALA A 566 -49.91 -48.25 -7.44
N PRO A 567 -50.40 -48.64 -6.23
CA PRO A 567 -51.84 -48.92 -6.11
C PRO A 567 -52.52 -48.50 -4.79
N LEU A 568 -53.71 -47.93 -4.99
CA LEU A 568 -55.00 -48.04 -4.26
C LEU A 568 -55.05 -48.76 -2.89
N PHE A 569 -55.59 -48.10 -1.85
CA PHE A 569 -56.90 -48.39 -1.24
C PHE A 569 -57.30 -47.33 -0.17
N ALA A 570 -58.53 -46.82 -0.30
CA ALA A 570 -59.53 -46.37 0.71
C ALA A 570 -59.10 -45.55 1.96
N SER A 571 -59.87 -44.64 2.56
CA SER A 571 -61.07 -43.85 2.27
C SER A 571 -61.26 -42.95 3.50
N GLN A 572 -61.60 -41.68 3.28
CA GLN A 572 -62.28 -40.72 4.15
C GLN A 572 -62.38 -40.92 5.70
N ARG A 573 -62.05 -39.80 6.37
CA ARG A 573 -62.85 -39.06 7.38
C ARG A 573 -62.52 -39.20 8.89
N ASP A 574 -62.51 -38.01 9.47
CA ASP A 574 -62.99 -37.58 10.79
C ASP A 574 -62.03 -37.53 12.02
N SER A 575 -61.89 -36.27 12.47
CA SER A 575 -62.07 -35.76 13.84
C SER A 575 -61.07 -36.08 14.96
N GLU A 576 -60.55 -34.96 15.47
CA GLU A 576 -60.24 -34.60 16.86
C GLU A 576 -58.83 -34.80 17.48
N PRO A 577 -58.37 -33.81 18.27
CA PRO A 577 -57.05 -33.78 18.91
C PRO A 577 -57.08 -34.26 20.36
N ARG A 578 -55.98 -34.86 20.84
CA ARG A 578 -55.73 -35.14 22.27
C ARG A 578 -54.21 -35.22 22.54
N PRO A 579 -53.73 -35.13 23.80
CA PRO A 579 -53.94 -34.03 24.73
C PRO A 579 -52.64 -33.64 25.48
N VAL A 580 -52.67 -32.46 26.10
CA VAL A 580 -51.71 -31.99 27.10
C VAL A 580 -51.79 -32.84 28.37
N GLN A 581 -50.63 -33.17 28.97
CA GLN A 581 -50.53 -33.76 30.31
C GLN A 581 -49.80 -32.80 31.29
N PRO A 582 -50.06 -32.93 32.61
CA PRO A 582 -50.28 -31.78 33.47
C PRO A 582 -49.12 -31.44 34.42
N MET A 583 -49.13 -30.18 34.89
CA MET A 583 -48.42 -29.71 36.07
C MET A 583 -48.91 -30.42 37.33
N GLY A 584 -47.97 -30.88 38.16
CA GLY A 584 -48.18 -31.26 39.55
C GLY A 584 -47.32 -30.37 40.46
N VAL A 585 -47.98 -29.73 41.42
CA VAL A 585 -47.39 -28.98 42.54
C VAL A 585 -47.44 -29.92 43.76
N ASP A 586 -46.36 -30.05 44.52
CA ASP A 586 -46.22 -29.48 45.87
C ASP A 586 -45.18 -30.23 46.78
N GLN A 587 -44.56 -29.42 47.65
CA GLN A 587 -43.89 -29.71 48.94
C GLN A 587 -42.46 -30.28 49.04
N GLY A 588 -41.55 -29.40 49.49
CA GLY A 588 -41.00 -29.48 50.86
C GLY A 588 -39.57 -30.00 51.07
N GLY A 589 -38.74 -29.20 51.78
CA GLY A 589 -37.52 -29.64 52.49
C GLY A 589 -36.19 -29.09 51.93
N VAL A 590 -35.62 -27.99 52.45
CA VAL A 590 -34.71 -27.87 53.63
C VAL A 590 -33.23 -28.26 53.34
N ASP A 591 -32.37 -27.23 53.45
CA ASP A 591 -30.96 -27.14 53.92
C ASP A 591 -29.75 -27.81 53.23
N ARG A 592 -28.74 -26.94 52.98
CA ARG A 592 -27.26 -27.09 53.12
C ARG A 592 -26.58 -28.09 52.15
N VAL A 593 -25.46 -27.80 51.48
CA VAL A 593 -24.22 -27.03 51.72
C VAL A 593 -23.73 -26.46 50.40
#